data_AF-A0A258NTZ1-F1
#
_entry.id   AF-A0A258NTZ1-F1
#
_cell.length_a   1.000
_cell.length_b   1.000
_cell.length_c   1.000
_cell.angle_alpha   90.00
_cell.angle_beta   90.00
_cell.angle_gamma   90.00
#
_symmetry.space_group_name_H-M   'P 1'
#
loop_
_entity.id
_entity.type
_entity.pdbx_description
1 polymer ?
#
loop_
_entity_poly.entity_id
_entity_poly.type
_entity_poly.pdbx_seq_one_letter_code
_entity_poly.pdbx_strand_id
1 'polypeptide(L)'
;MPHALPRPHRSPDPNKRTRKPLNNGVPTFLFFMIENVDLVDAAYIIAGNDNKLPFSGRREPNQADDYALILLEVGDFPKAQ
;
A
#
# COMPACT_ATOMS: atom_id res chain seq x y z
N MET A 1 5.61 -3.05 30.81
CA MET A 1 5.87 -3.77 29.54
C MET A 1 5.24 -2.97 28.42
N PRO A 2 5.99 -2.31 27.53
CA PRO A 2 5.38 -1.51 26.46
C PRO A 2 4.76 -2.47 25.44
N HIS A 3 3.48 -2.26 25.12
CA HIS A 3 2.77 -2.98 24.07
C HIS A 3 3.43 -2.62 22.73
N ALA A 4 4.10 -3.58 22.09
CA ALA A 4 4.68 -3.36 20.78
C ALA A 4 3.54 -3.10 19.78
N LEU A 5 3.58 -1.96 19.09
CA LEU A 5 2.69 -1.67 17.95
C LEU A 5 2.74 -2.86 16.98
N PRO A 6 1.59 -3.31 16.45
CA PRO A 6 1.57 -4.39 15.47
C PRO A 6 2.48 -4.03 14.30
N ARG A 7 3.38 -4.96 13.93
CA ARG A 7 4.27 -4.75 12.79
C ARG A 7 3.41 -4.61 11.54
N PRO A 8 3.60 -3.56 10.71
CA PRO A 8 2.85 -3.44 9.46
C PRO A 8 3.11 -4.67 8.59
N HIS A 9 2.04 -5.21 7.99
CA HIS A 9 2.16 -6.30 7.01
C HIS A 9 3.05 -5.82 5.86
N ARG A 10 4.13 -6.56 5.60
CA ARG A 10 5.11 -6.25 4.55
C ARG A 10 4.75 -7.06 3.31
N SER A 11 4.44 -6.38 2.22
CA SER A 11 4.25 -7.02 0.91
C SER A 11 5.55 -6.92 0.12
N PRO A 12 6.30 -8.02 -0.12
CA PRO A 12 7.53 -7.98 -0.90
C PRO A 12 7.27 -7.62 -2.37
N ASP A 13 8.29 -7.10 -3.06
CA ASP A 13 8.21 -6.78 -4.50
C ASP A 13 9.08 -7.75 -5.33
N PRO A 14 8.65 -9.02 -5.51
CA PRO A 14 9.44 -10.04 -6.20
C PRO A 14 9.68 -9.71 -7.68
N ASN A 15 8.76 -8.96 -8.30
CA ASN A 15 8.81 -8.62 -9.71
C ASN A 15 9.45 -7.24 -9.98
N LYS A 16 9.99 -6.58 -8.95
CA LYS A 16 10.61 -5.24 -9.03
C LYS A 16 9.73 -4.22 -9.76
N ARG A 17 8.42 -4.27 -9.51
CA ARG A 17 7.43 -3.38 -10.15
C ARG A 17 7.39 -2.00 -9.50
N THR A 18 7.92 -1.87 -8.29
CA THR A 18 7.94 -0.61 -7.55
C THR A 18 8.95 0.35 -8.17
N ARG A 19 8.48 1.54 -8.55
CA ARG A 19 9.34 2.61 -9.10
C ARG A 19 10.08 3.41 -8.03
N LYS A 20 9.72 3.21 -6.76
CA LYS A 20 10.32 3.89 -5.60
C LYS A 20 11.30 2.97 -4.89
N PRO A 21 12.31 3.51 -4.19
CA PRO A 21 13.25 2.72 -3.41
C PRO A 21 12.53 1.77 -2.45
N LEU A 22 13.05 0.55 -2.35
CA LEU A 22 12.59 -0.47 -1.43
C LEU A 22 13.41 -0.42 -0.15
N ASN A 23 12.79 -0.74 0.98
CA ASN A 23 13.51 -1.02 2.22
C ASN A 23 13.55 -2.53 2.41
N ASN A 24 14.75 -3.14 2.33
CA ASN A 24 14.92 -4.59 2.42
C ASN A 24 14.00 -5.39 1.47
N GLY A 25 13.85 -4.92 0.23
CA GLY A 25 13.01 -5.57 -0.79
C GLY A 25 11.50 -5.37 -0.62
N VAL A 26 11.09 -4.52 0.32
CA VAL A 26 9.68 -4.23 0.62
C VAL A 26 9.39 -2.74 0.36
N PRO A 27 8.32 -2.40 -0.38
CA PRO A 27 7.82 -1.03 -0.46
C PRO A 27 7.42 -0.56 0.94
N THR A 28 8.04 0.51 1.41
CA THR A 28 7.75 1.06 2.75
C THR A 28 6.85 2.28 2.64
N PHE A 29 5.79 2.26 3.44
CA PHE A 29 4.87 3.37 3.66
C PHE A 29 4.77 3.59 5.17
N LEU A 30 4.74 4.84 5.62
CA LEU A 30 4.57 5.15 7.05
C LEU A 30 3.12 4.86 7.50
N PHE A 31 2.16 5.11 6.61
CA PHE A 31 0.74 4.75 6.66
C PHE A 31 0.19 4.85 5.22
N PHE A 32 -0.78 4.02 4.85
CA PHE A 32 -1.39 4.02 3.51
C PHE A 32 -2.90 4.09 3.70
N MET A 33 -3.55 5.08 3.09
CA MET A 33 -5.00 5.25 3.15
C MET A 33 -5.55 5.08 1.76
N ILE A 34 -6.66 4.36 1.62
CA ILE A 34 -7.20 4.03 0.31
C ILE A 34 -8.32 5.02 -0.01
N GLU A 35 -8.19 5.76 -1.12
CA GLU A 35 -9.28 6.63 -1.61
C GLU A 35 -10.12 5.94 -2.69
N ASN A 36 -9.51 5.07 -3.50
CA ASN A 36 -10.18 4.42 -4.62
C ASN A 36 -9.80 2.94 -4.68
N VAL A 37 -10.77 2.12 -5.05
CA VAL A 37 -10.57 0.71 -5.37
C VAL A 37 -11.31 0.42 -6.66
N ASP A 38 -10.67 -0.31 -7.57
CA ASP A 38 -11.32 -0.84 -8.77
C ASP A 38 -10.94 -2.30 -8.99
N LEU A 39 -11.79 -3.02 -9.71
CA LEU A 39 -11.58 -4.43 -10.05
C LEU A 39 -10.71 -4.52 -11.30
N VAL A 40 -9.64 -5.33 -11.24
CA VAL A 40 -8.86 -5.68 -12.43
C VAL A 40 -9.44 -6.93 -13.05
N ASP A 41 -9.66 -7.97 -12.25
CA ASP A 41 -10.31 -9.22 -12.63
C ASP A 41 -10.82 -10.00 -11.39
N ALA A 42 -11.20 -11.26 -11.56
CA ALA A 42 -11.75 -12.09 -10.48
C ALA A 42 -10.79 -12.31 -9.28
N ALA A 43 -9.48 -12.16 -9.46
CA ALA A 43 -8.47 -12.37 -8.44
C ALA A 43 -7.76 -11.09 -8.00
N TYR A 44 -7.87 -9.99 -8.76
CA TYR A 44 -7.08 -8.78 -8.52
C TYR A 44 -7.91 -7.51 -8.43
N ILE A 45 -7.55 -6.66 -7.47
CA ILE A 45 -8.02 -5.27 -7.37
C ILE A 45 -6.84 -4.31 -7.47
N ILE A 46 -7.14 -3.08 -7.88
CA ILE A 46 -6.21 -1.97 -7.80
C ILE A 46 -6.70 -0.97 -6.74
N ALA A 47 -5.82 -0.58 -5.83
CA ALA A 47 -6.09 0.40 -4.78
C ALA A 47 -5.26 1.66 -4.99
N GLY A 48 -5.91 2.82 -5.00
CA GLY A 48 -5.29 4.15 -5.06
C GLY A 48 -5.10 4.77 -3.67
N ASN A 49 -3.95 5.38 -3.43
CA ASN A 49 -3.62 6.04 -2.17
C ASN A 49 -4.25 7.44 -2.05
N ASP A 50 -4.86 7.72 -0.91
CA ASP A 50 -5.30 9.05 -0.50
C ASP A 50 -4.10 9.94 -0.15
N ASN A 51 -3.70 10.78 -1.10
CA ASN A 51 -2.61 11.74 -0.96
C ASN A 51 -3.07 13.12 -0.43
N LYS A 52 -4.31 13.25 0.10
CA LYS A 52 -4.88 14.56 0.48
C LYS A 52 -4.60 14.99 1.90
N LEU A 53 -4.26 14.07 2.82
CA LEU A 53 -4.02 14.42 4.21
C LEU A 53 -2.56 14.86 4.45
N PRO A 54 -2.33 15.91 5.27
CA PRO A 54 -1.00 16.19 5.78
C PRO A 54 -0.52 14.95 6.51
N PHE A 55 0.72 14.57 6.23
CA PHE A 55 1.35 13.34 6.66
C PHE A 55 0.94 12.08 5.89
N SER A 56 -0.28 11.88 5.35
CA SER A 56 -0.65 10.60 4.70
C SER A 56 0.33 10.12 3.62
N GLY A 57 0.66 8.84 3.63
CA GLY A 57 1.53 8.18 2.65
C GLY A 57 3.00 8.60 2.58
N ARG A 58 3.39 9.75 3.13
CA ARG A 58 4.62 10.44 2.69
C ARG A 58 5.88 9.60 2.89
N ARG A 59 6.56 9.27 1.80
CA ARG A 59 7.91 8.69 1.83
C ARG A 59 8.97 9.73 2.18
N GLU A 60 8.81 10.94 1.67
CA GLU A 60 9.75 12.05 1.88
C GLU A 60 9.07 13.21 2.63
N PRO A 61 9.76 13.83 3.62
CA PRO A 61 9.24 15.01 4.30
C PRO A 61 8.95 16.15 3.31
N ASN A 62 7.84 16.86 3.52
CA ASN A 62 7.45 18.05 2.76
C ASN A 62 7.28 17.87 1.23
N GLN A 63 7.34 16.65 0.72
CA GLN A 63 7.05 16.34 -0.68
C GLN A 63 5.65 15.71 -0.80
N ALA A 64 4.89 16.08 -1.83
CA ALA A 64 3.71 15.32 -2.20
C ALA A 64 4.15 13.96 -2.76
N ASP A 65 3.52 12.88 -2.32
CA ASP A 65 3.76 11.58 -2.95
C ASP A 65 3.13 11.53 -4.34
N ASP A 66 3.71 10.69 -5.20
CA ASP A 66 3.10 10.38 -6.48
C ASP A 66 1.74 9.68 -6.25
N TYR A 67 0.86 9.72 -7.25
CA TYR A 67 -0.31 8.84 -7.27
C TYR A 67 0.17 7.38 -7.22
N ALA A 68 0.00 6.75 -6.07
CA ALA A 68 0.45 5.40 -5.81
C ALA A 68 -0.72 4.44 -6.02
N LEU A 69 -0.51 3.48 -6.92
CA LEU A 69 -1.44 2.39 -7.16
C LEU A 69 -0.81 1.09 -6.65
N ILE A 70 -1.60 0.29 -5.94
CA ILE A 70 -1.20 -1.03 -5.46
C ILE A 70 -2.11 -2.06 -6.11
N LEU A 71 -1.52 -3.05 -6.80
CA LEU A 71 -2.21 -4.24 -7.25
C LEU A 71 -2.23 -5.26 -6.12
N LEU A 72 -3.42 -5.68 -5.70
CA LEU A 72 -3.61 -6.64 -4.62
C LEU A 72 -4.29 -7.90 -5.16
N GLU A 73 -3.71 -9.05 -4.83
CA GLU A 73 -4.35 -10.34 -5.04
C GLU A 73 -5.32 -10.60 -3.89
N VAL A 74 -6.59 -10.81 -4.23
CA VAL A 74 -7.70 -10.95 -3.28
C VAL A 74 -8.59 -12.16 -3.56
N GLY A 75 -8.14 -13.09 -4.42
CA GLY A 75 -8.92 -14.27 -4.83
C GLY A 75 -9.41 -15.16 -3.66
N ASP A 76 -8.65 -15.18 -2.57
CA ASP A 76 -8.97 -15.96 -1.36
C ASP A 76 -9.81 -15.17 -0.33
N PHE A 77 -10.17 -13.91 -0.60
CA PHE A 77 -10.97 -13.13 0.34
C PHE A 77 -12.38 -13.71 0.43
N PRO A 78 -12.93 -13.87 1.66
CA PRO A 78 -14.33 -14.23 1.84
C PRO A 78 -15.21 -13.23 1.11
N LYS A 79 -16.10 -13.73 0.24
CA LYS A 79 -17.10 -12.87 -0.39
C LYS A 79 -18.03 -12.36 0.70
N ALA A 80 -18.24 -11.05 0.73
CA ALA A 80 -19.27 -10.46 1.58
C ALA A 80 -20.63 -11.10 1.25
N GLN A 81 -21.39 -11.46 2.28
CA GLN A 81 -22.77 -11.96 2.14
C GLN A 81 -23.75 -10.80 1.97
#